data_AF-A0A1S9AXY1-F1
#
_entry.id   AF-A0A1S9AXY1-F1
#
_cell.length_a   1.000
_cell.length_b   1.000
_cell.length_c   1.000
_cell.angle_alpha   90.00
_cell.angle_beta   90.00
_cell.angle_gamma   90.00
#
_symmetry.space_group_name_H-M   'P 1'
#
loop_
_entity.id
_entity.type
_entity.pdbx_description
1 polymer ?
#
loop_
_entity_poly.entity_id
_entity_poly.type
_entity_poly.pdbx_seq_one_letter_code
_entity_poly.pdbx_strand_id
1 'polypeptide(L)'
;MGLGFSAYSDGRDAAKLRPTAALTGAYNVPFINCWLGASGAFEFRPDASLGDFSAPYAAATIFLRTGHGPNRAHLLLGLGRNWALGDNPADTDFAEYTRQDSFIMLGFESDYTHRLRHSNALGVYFNYGITPAIRGYRFSPGGGRITSDNTRHLALTISLSPYWFR
;
A
#
# COMPACT_ATOMS: atom_id res chain seq x y z
N MET A 1 -1.58 -0.63 15.88
CA MET A 1 -0.66 -0.34 14.77
C MET A 1 0.09 -1.62 14.45
N GLY A 2 0.03 -2.05 13.20
CA GLY A 2 0.85 -3.13 12.66
C GLY A 2 2.18 -2.61 12.14
N LEU A 3 3.19 -3.46 12.20
CA LEU A 3 4.52 -3.19 11.66
C LEU A 3 4.89 -4.29 10.68
N GLY A 4 5.64 -3.94 9.65
CA GLY A 4 5.99 -4.87 8.61
C GLY A 4 7.12 -4.39 7.72
N PHE A 5 7.34 -5.15 6.67
CA PHE A 5 8.24 -4.79 5.60
C PHE A 5 7.51 -4.93 4.27
N SER A 6 7.72 -3.97 3.38
CA SER A 6 7.26 -4.03 2.00
C SER A 6 8.45 -4.16 1.06
N ALA A 7 8.33 -5.05 0.09
CA ALA A 7 9.21 -5.10 -1.07
C ALA A 7 8.46 -4.47 -2.24
N TYR A 8 9.00 -3.39 -2.80
CA TYR A 8 8.38 -2.65 -3.89
C TYR A 8 9.23 -2.76 -5.15
N SER A 9 8.57 -2.98 -6.29
CA SER A 9 9.17 -2.87 -7.62
C SER A 9 8.23 -2.12 -8.57
N ASP A 10 8.80 -1.28 -9.41
CA ASP A 10 8.12 -0.63 -10.53
C ASP A 10 8.44 -1.31 -11.87
N GLY A 11 9.02 -2.52 -11.85
CA GLY A 11 9.38 -3.29 -13.04
C GLY A 11 10.66 -2.84 -13.74
N ARG A 12 11.35 -1.79 -13.24
CA ARG A 12 12.64 -1.34 -13.78
C ARG A 12 13.80 -1.81 -12.91
N ASP A 13 13.62 -1.75 -11.59
CA ASP A 13 14.64 -2.13 -10.62
C ASP A 13 14.26 -3.36 -9.80
N ALA A 14 15.28 -4.02 -9.25
CA ALA A 14 15.13 -5.09 -8.27
C ALA A 14 14.34 -4.59 -7.05
N ALA A 15 13.42 -5.41 -6.55
CA ALA A 15 12.60 -5.05 -5.41
C ALA A 15 13.46 -4.82 -4.16
N LYS A 16 13.35 -3.65 -3.53
CA LYS A 16 14.06 -3.34 -2.28
C LYS A 16 13.10 -3.50 -1.09
N LEU A 17 13.55 -4.19 -0.04
CA LEU A 17 12.81 -4.34 1.21
C LEU A 17 12.90 -3.05 2.04
N ARG A 18 11.77 -2.58 2.55
CA ARG A 18 11.63 -1.33 3.31
C ARG A 18 10.67 -1.50 4.48
N PRO A 19 10.90 -0.79 5.61
CA PRO A 19 9.98 -0.84 6.73
C PRO A 19 8.64 -0.21 6.36
N THR A 20 7.58 -0.70 6.97
CA THR A 20 6.21 -0.23 6.77
C THR A 20 5.47 -0.25 8.10
N ALA A 21 4.67 0.78 8.34
CA ALA A 21 3.81 0.87 9.51
C ALA A 21 2.38 1.07 9.05
N ALA A 22 1.44 0.31 9.63
CA ALA A 22 0.03 0.38 9.26
C ALA A 22 -0.87 0.53 10.48
N LEU A 23 -1.99 1.22 10.31
CA LEU A 23 -3.10 1.24 11.25
C LEU A 23 -4.32 0.68 10.54
N THR A 24 -4.87 -0.39 11.11
CA THR A 24 -5.99 -1.13 10.52
C THR A 24 -7.15 -1.20 11.50
N GLY A 25 -8.35 -0.91 11.01
CA GLY A 25 -9.60 -1.08 11.74
C GLY A 25 -10.60 -1.82 10.85
N ALA A 26 -11.42 -2.68 11.45
CA ALA A 26 -12.41 -3.44 10.70
C ALA A 26 -13.73 -3.58 11.47
N TYR A 27 -14.82 -3.67 10.72
CA TYR A 27 -16.17 -3.86 11.21
C TYR A 27 -16.73 -5.19 10.70
N ASN A 28 -17.31 -6.00 11.58
CA ASN A 28 -17.95 -7.25 11.20
C ASN A 28 -19.27 -6.96 10.51
N VAL A 29 -19.48 -7.50 9.30
CA VAL A 29 -20.78 -7.50 8.63
C VAL A 29 -21.48 -8.84 8.91
N PRO A 30 -22.44 -8.89 9.85
CA PRO A 30 -22.92 -10.16 10.42
C PRO A 30 -23.57 -11.10 9.41
N PHE A 31 -24.12 -10.54 8.33
CA PHE A 31 -24.94 -11.28 7.36
C PHE A 31 -24.13 -11.99 6.27
N ILE A 32 -22.85 -11.66 6.09
CA ILE A 32 -22.02 -12.15 4.97
C ILE A 32 -20.69 -12.77 5.40
N ASN A 33 -20.50 -13.06 6.70
CA ASN A 33 -19.28 -13.67 7.25
C ASN A 33 -17.97 -12.97 6.82
N CYS A 34 -18.04 -11.65 6.67
CA CYS A 34 -16.93 -10.83 6.21
C CYS A 34 -16.77 -9.61 7.12
N TRP A 35 -15.54 -9.13 7.20
CA TRP A 35 -15.19 -7.88 7.86
C TRP A 35 -14.87 -6.85 6.80
N LEU A 36 -15.50 -5.68 6.90
CA LEU A 36 -15.13 -4.51 6.11
C LEU A 36 -14.06 -3.75 6.88
N GLY A 37 -12.86 -3.71 6.31
CA GLY A 37 -11.69 -3.08 6.90
C GLY A 37 -11.22 -1.85 6.14
N ALA A 38 -10.57 -0.95 6.87
CA ALA A 38 -9.78 0.13 6.32
C ALA A 38 -8.39 0.11 6.94
N SER A 39 -7.36 0.37 6.12
CA SER A 39 -5.97 0.45 6.55
C SER A 39 -5.32 1.72 6.02
N GLY A 40 -4.64 2.45 6.89
CA GLY A 40 -3.71 3.52 6.53
C GLY A 40 -2.28 3.05 6.80
N ALA A 41 -1.41 3.07 5.79
CA ALA A 41 -0.01 2.68 5.93
C ALA A 41 0.94 3.80 5.51
N PHE A 42 2.10 3.81 6.16
CA PHE A 42 3.23 4.64 5.81
C PHE A 42 4.35 3.73 5.31
N GLU A 43 4.83 4.02 4.10
CA GLU A 43 5.78 3.19 3.36
C GLU A 43 6.94 4.03 2.85
N PHE A 44 8.14 3.45 2.81
CA PHE A 44 9.25 4.00 2.04
C PHE A 44 9.38 3.23 0.74
N ARG A 45 9.34 3.93 -0.39
CA ARG A 45 9.44 3.31 -1.71
C ARG A 45 10.69 3.78 -2.44
N PRO A 46 11.38 2.90 -3.17
CA PRO A 46 12.39 3.30 -4.13
C PRO A 46 11.80 4.28 -5.14
N ASP A 47 12.49 5.40 -5.36
CA ASP A 47 12.19 6.32 -6.45
C ASP A 47 13.43 6.42 -7.33
N ALA A 48 13.30 5.94 -8.57
CA ALA A 48 14.39 5.96 -9.54
C ALA A 48 14.89 7.39 -9.87
N SER A 49 14.07 8.42 -9.63
CA SER A 49 14.48 9.83 -9.78
C SER A 49 15.38 10.32 -8.63
N LEU A 50 15.42 9.60 -7.50
CA LEU A 50 16.13 9.99 -6.29
C LEU A 50 17.38 9.13 -6.01
N GLY A 51 17.78 8.28 -6.96
CA GLY A 51 18.88 7.33 -6.78
C GLY A 51 18.58 6.31 -5.67
N ASP A 52 19.47 6.18 -4.68
CA ASP A 52 19.29 5.26 -3.55
C ASP A 52 18.33 5.77 -2.46
N PHE A 53 17.88 7.03 -2.55
CA PHE A 53 16.94 7.59 -1.60
C PHE A 53 15.53 6.99 -1.79
N SER A 54 14.85 6.73 -0.67
CA SER A 54 13.48 6.20 -0.68
C SER A 54 12.51 7.34 -0.36
N ALA A 55 11.53 7.57 -1.22
CA ALA A 55 10.48 8.56 -0.99
C ALA A 55 9.45 7.99 0.00
N PRO A 56 8.93 8.81 0.95
CA PRO A 56 7.87 8.38 1.83
C PRO A 56 6.52 8.43 1.12
N TYR A 57 5.64 7.47 1.42
CA TYR A 57 4.31 7.34 0.85
C TYR A 57 3.29 7.08 1.96
N ALA A 58 2.11 7.69 1.81
CA ALA A 58 0.90 7.27 2.51
C ALA A 58 0.11 6.33 1.59
N ALA A 59 -0.36 5.21 2.12
CA ALA A 59 -1.28 4.29 1.48
C ALA A 59 -2.59 4.25 2.25
N ALA A 60 -3.72 4.32 1.56
CA ALA A 60 -5.03 4.03 2.14
C ALA A 60 -5.67 2.88 1.37
N THR A 61 -6.20 1.90 2.11
CA THR A 61 -6.82 0.70 1.55
C THR A 61 -8.15 0.44 2.23
N ILE A 62 -9.16 0.06 1.45
CA ILE A 62 -10.40 -0.53 1.94
C ILE A 62 -10.42 -1.99 1.47
N PHE A 63 -10.78 -2.91 2.35
CA PHE A 63 -10.74 -4.33 2.04
C PHE A 63 -11.85 -5.10 2.72
N LEU A 64 -12.19 -6.23 2.11
CA LEU A 64 -13.02 -7.27 2.69
C LEU A 64 -12.10 -8.38 3.20
N ARG A 65 -12.26 -8.76 4.47
CA ARG A 65 -11.56 -9.88 5.10
C ARG A 65 -12.58 -10.98 5.38
N THR A 66 -12.34 -12.17 4.87
CA THR A 66 -13.25 -13.30 5.05
C THR A 66 -13.08 -13.94 6.44
N GLY A 67 -14.17 -14.43 7.03
CA GLY A 67 -14.12 -15.36 8.17
C GLY A 67 -14.83 -14.89 9.45
N HIS A 68 -15.52 -15.85 10.07
CA HIS A 68 -16.07 -15.79 11.43
C HIS A 68 -15.61 -17.03 12.22
N GLY A 69 -15.62 -16.96 13.55
CA GLY A 69 -15.35 -18.10 14.43
C GLY A 69 -13.85 -18.35 14.74
N PRO A 70 -13.46 -19.58 15.12
CA PRO A 70 -12.09 -19.92 15.53
C PRO A 70 -11.11 -20.04 14.36
N ASN A 71 -11.53 -19.71 13.14
CA ASN A 71 -10.70 -19.78 11.95
C ASN A 71 -9.51 -18.84 12.12
N ARG A 72 -8.32 -19.42 11.95
CA ARG A 72 -7.07 -18.67 12.02
C ARG A 72 -6.67 -18.09 10.68
N ALA A 73 -7.17 -18.62 9.56
CA ALA A 73 -6.78 -18.18 8.23
C ALA A 73 -7.87 -17.30 7.60
N HIS A 74 -7.44 -16.20 6.98
CA HIS A 74 -8.32 -15.21 6.36
C HIS A 74 -7.79 -14.80 4.99
N LEU A 75 -8.71 -14.59 4.05
CA LEU A 75 -8.42 -14.00 2.75
C LEU A 75 -8.91 -12.56 2.73
N LEU A 76 -8.11 -11.68 2.13
CA LEU A 76 -8.41 -10.27 2.03
C LEU A 76 -8.42 -9.86 0.56
N LEU A 77 -9.44 -9.09 0.17
CA LEU A 77 -9.52 -8.47 -1.14
C LEU A 77 -9.87 -7.01 -0.96
N GLY A 78 -9.08 -6.12 -1.55
CA GLY A 78 -9.25 -4.69 -1.35
C GLY A 78 -8.82 -3.84 -2.51
N LEU A 79 -9.07 -2.55 -2.35
CA LEU A 79 -8.67 -1.50 -3.27
C LEU A 79 -8.08 -0.37 -2.45
N GLY A 80 -7.06 0.26 -3.00
CA GLY A 80 -6.39 1.34 -2.30
C GLY A 80 -5.75 2.33 -3.23
N ARG A 81 -5.13 3.33 -2.61
CA ARG A 81 -4.41 4.40 -3.27
C ARG A 81 -3.21 4.81 -2.44
N ASN A 82 -2.13 5.14 -3.14
CA ASN A 82 -0.94 5.72 -2.54
C ASN A 82 -0.76 7.18 -2.95
N TRP A 83 -0.14 7.95 -2.05
CA TRP A 83 0.27 9.33 -2.25
C TRP A 83 1.71 9.47 -1.79
N ALA A 84 2.56 10.05 -2.64
CA ALA A 84 3.89 10.49 -2.21
C ALA A 84 3.75 11.59 -1.15
N LEU A 85 4.61 11.54 -0.12
CA LEU A 85 4.66 12.51 0.95
C LEU A 85 5.96 13.30 0.81
N GLY A 86 5.86 14.56 0.39
CA GLY A 86 7.00 15.44 0.14
C GLY A 86 7.21 15.73 -1.33
N ASP A 87 7.98 16.79 -1.59
CA ASP A 87 8.37 17.19 -2.93
C ASP A 87 9.50 16.27 -3.41
N ASN A 88 9.37 15.67 -4.60
CA ASN A 88 10.53 15.05 -5.23
C ASN A 88 11.58 16.17 -5.44
N PRO A 89 12.83 16.04 -4.96
CA PRO A 89 13.85 17.05 -5.17
C PRO A 89 13.90 17.38 -6.66
N ALA A 90 13.60 18.65 -6.91
CA ALA A 90 13.62 19.21 -8.24
C ALA A 90 15.08 19.23 -8.69
N ASP A 91 15.46 18.30 -9.57
CA ASP A 91 16.54 18.61 -10.49
C ASP A 91 16.02 19.66 -11.47
N THR A 92 16.85 20.68 -11.68
CA THR A 92 16.68 21.84 -12.55
C THR A 92 15.80 21.52 -13.77
N ASP A 93 14.72 22.29 -13.94
CA ASP A 93 13.59 22.12 -14.88
C ASP A 93 12.49 21.11 -14.48
N PHE A 94 11.72 21.48 -13.45
CA PHE A 94 10.28 21.20 -13.22
C PHE A 94 9.73 19.82 -13.69
N ALA A 95 10.29 18.73 -13.15
CA ALA A 95 9.65 17.42 -13.15
C ALA A 95 8.78 17.25 -11.90
N GLU A 96 7.46 17.34 -12.02
CA GLU A 96 6.53 16.98 -10.94
C GLU A 96 6.09 15.53 -11.16
N TYR A 97 6.69 14.61 -10.39
CA TYR A 97 6.35 13.19 -10.44
C TYR A 97 5.11 12.92 -9.59
N THR A 98 3.92 13.05 -10.19
CA THR A 98 2.66 12.75 -9.47
C THR A 98 2.33 11.26 -9.59
N ARG A 99 2.97 10.41 -8.77
CA ARG A 99 2.61 8.99 -8.64
C ARG A 99 1.30 8.86 -7.85
N GLN A 100 0.17 8.80 -8.55
CA GLN A 100 -1.10 8.39 -7.96
C GLN A 100 -1.31 6.90 -8.27
N ASP A 101 -0.91 6.07 -7.32
CA ASP A 101 -0.90 4.61 -7.50
C ASP A 101 -2.17 4.05 -6.87
N SER A 102 -3.24 3.97 -7.65
CA SER A 102 -4.39 3.12 -7.30
C SER A 102 -4.00 1.67 -7.49
N PHE A 103 -4.42 0.80 -6.56
CA PHE A 103 -4.07 -0.61 -6.58
C PHE A 103 -5.22 -1.50 -6.14
N ILE A 104 -5.16 -2.76 -6.59
CA ILE A 104 -5.91 -3.87 -6.02
C ILE A 104 -5.01 -4.57 -5.00
N MET A 105 -5.58 -4.93 -3.85
CA MET A 105 -4.91 -5.69 -2.81
C MET A 105 -5.48 -7.11 -2.75
N LEU A 106 -4.60 -8.10 -2.73
CA LEU A 106 -4.90 -9.46 -2.32
C LEU A 106 -4.09 -9.78 -1.07
N GLY A 107 -4.72 -10.28 -0.02
CA GLY A 107 -4.04 -10.61 1.22
C GLY A 107 -4.39 -11.99 1.75
N PHE A 108 -3.43 -12.57 2.47
CA PHE A 108 -3.62 -13.77 3.27
C PHE A 108 -3.14 -13.47 4.69
N GLU A 109 -3.98 -13.76 5.69
CA GLU A 109 -3.67 -13.54 7.09
C GLU A 109 -3.84 -14.79 7.92
N SER A 110 -2.97 -14.96 8.91
CA SER A 110 -3.09 -15.97 9.96
C SER A 110 -3.12 -15.34 11.34
N ASP A 111 -4.20 -15.53 12.09
CA ASP A 111 -4.38 -15.11 13.47
C ASP A 111 -3.59 -16.01 14.42
N TYR A 112 -2.63 -15.44 15.14
CA TYR A 112 -1.76 -16.18 16.06
C TYR A 112 -2.25 -16.11 17.52
N THR A 113 -2.90 -15.02 17.93
CA THR A 113 -3.45 -14.89 19.30
C THR A 113 -4.89 -14.40 19.28
N HIS A 114 -5.87 -15.29 19.21
CA HIS A 114 -7.28 -14.89 19.30
C HIS A 114 -7.70 -14.74 20.78
N ARG A 115 -7.84 -13.51 21.27
CA ARG A 115 -8.50 -13.18 22.54
C ARG A 115 -9.83 -12.48 22.24
N LEU A 116 -10.79 -12.58 23.14
CA LEU A 116 -12.21 -12.17 22.97
C LEU A 116 -12.46 -10.80 22.29
N ARG A 117 -11.50 -9.86 22.30
CA ARG A 117 -11.62 -8.53 21.66
C ARG A 117 -10.36 -8.10 20.88
N HIS A 118 -9.34 -8.95 20.82
CA HIS A 118 -8.03 -8.60 20.25
C HIS A 118 -7.44 -9.81 19.53
N SER A 119 -6.94 -9.60 18.32
CA SER A 119 -6.13 -10.59 17.61
C SER A 119 -4.83 -9.98 17.12
N ASN A 120 -3.80 -10.81 16.94
CA ASN A 120 -2.61 -10.45 16.18
C ASN A 120 -2.56 -11.37 14.98
N ALA A 121 -2.60 -10.79 13.79
CA ALA A 121 -2.49 -11.51 12.54
C ALA A 121 -1.09 -11.33 11.95
N LEU A 122 -0.50 -12.42 11.48
CA LEU A 122 0.60 -12.35 10.52
C LEU A 122 -0.01 -12.36 9.12
N GLY A 123 0.22 -11.29 8.37
CA GLY A 123 -0.35 -11.08 7.04
C GLY A 123 0.71 -10.97 5.96
N VAL A 124 0.37 -11.46 4.77
CA VAL A 124 1.07 -11.18 3.52
C VAL A 124 0.07 -10.53 2.57
N TYR A 125 0.42 -9.37 2.04
CA TYR A 125 -0.42 -8.57 1.14
C TYR A 125 0.32 -8.29 -0.15
N PHE A 126 -0.35 -8.53 -1.26
CA PHE A 126 0.11 -8.23 -2.60
C PHE A 126 -0.72 -7.08 -3.16
N ASN A 127 -0.04 -5.97 -3.48
CA ASN A 127 -0.65 -4.79 -4.08
C ASN A 127 -0.24 -4.70 -5.55
N TYR A 128 -1.24 -4.64 -6.42
CA TYR A 128 -1.06 -4.52 -7.85
C TYR A 128 -1.59 -3.18 -8.35
N GLY A 129 -0.71 -2.32 -8.87
CA GLY A 129 -1.04 -1.02 -9.42
C GLY A 129 -1.89 -1.13 -10.69
N ILE A 130 -3.06 -0.49 -10.67
CA ILE A 130 -4.00 -0.45 -11.81
C ILE A 130 -3.93 0.87 -12.59
N THR A 131 -3.37 1.93 -11.99
CA THR A 131 -3.05 3.17 -12.70
C THR A 131 -1.58 3.15 -13.13
N PRO A 132 -1.26 3.60 -14.36
CA PRO A 132 0.12 3.77 -14.78
C PRO A 132 0.78 4.93 -14.03
N ALA A 133 2.09 4.83 -13.81
CA ALA A 133 2.87 5.96 -13.32
C ALA A 133 2.89 7.09 -14.36
N ILE A 134 2.53 8.31 -13.94
CA ILE A 134 2.54 9.49 -14.80
C ILE A 134 3.76 10.35 -14.46
N ARG A 135 4.58 10.67 -15.48
CA ARG A 135 5.62 11.70 -15.40
C ARG A 135 5.06 13.02 -15.93
N GLY A 136 4.88 14.00 -15.05
CA GLY A 136 4.49 15.36 -15.43
C GLY A 136 5.72 16.25 -15.58
N TYR A 137 5.90 16.84 -16.76
CA TYR A 137 6.84 17.94 -16.98
C TYR A 137 6.03 19.24 -17.09
N ARG A 138 6.37 20.26 -16.31
CA ARG A 138 5.77 21.60 -16.41
C ARG A 138 6.83 22.61 -16.86
N PHE A 139 6.76 23.06 -18.09
CA PHE A 139 7.57 24.16 -18.58
C PHE A 139 6.90 25.50 -18.22
N SER A 140 7.66 26.42 -17.61
CA SER A 140 7.28 27.83 -17.55
C SER A 140 7.57 28.50 -18.91
N PRO A 141 6.67 29.36 -19.47
CA PRO A 141 5.39 29.80 -18.95
C PRO A 141 4.23 29.14 -19.72
N GLY A 142 3.77 27.97 -19.30
CA GLY A 142 2.44 27.45 -19.70
C GLY A 142 2.41 26.20 -20.58
N GLY A 143 3.54 25.53 -20.81
CA GLY A 143 3.56 24.24 -21.52
C GLY A 143 3.72 23.09 -20.53
N GLY A 144 2.82 22.11 -20.52
CA GLY A 144 3.03 20.86 -19.78
C GLY A 144 3.25 19.70 -20.75
N ARG A 145 4.29 18.88 -20.55
CA ARG A 145 4.39 17.58 -21.22
C ARG A 145 4.09 16.50 -20.20
N ILE A 146 3.00 15.77 -20.41
CA ILE A 146 2.72 14.57 -19.63
C ILE A 146 3.26 13.39 -20.41
N THR A 147 4.10 12.59 -19.79
CA THR A 147 4.59 11.34 -20.35
C THR A 147 4.10 10.22 -19.44
N SER A 148 3.15 9.44 -19.93
CA SER A 148 2.70 8.24 -19.24
C SER A 148 3.72 7.14 -19.49
N ASP A 149 4.30 6.61 -18.43
CA ASP A 149 5.12 5.41 -18.50
C ASP A 149 4.20 4.24 -18.13
N ASN A 150 3.99 3.28 -19.04
CA ASN A 150 3.09 2.12 -18.82
C ASN A 150 3.57 1.14 -17.73
N THR A 151 4.57 1.53 -16.94
CA THR A 151 5.07 0.75 -15.81
C THR A 151 4.03 0.66 -14.71
N ARG A 152 3.77 -0.55 -14.25
CA ARG A 152 2.86 -0.88 -13.16
C ARG A 152 3.65 -1.19 -11.91
N HIS A 153 3.07 -0.86 -10.77
CA HIS A 153 3.71 -1.05 -9.47
C HIS A 153 3.26 -2.33 -8.82
N LEU A 154 4.22 -3.05 -8.25
CA LEU A 154 4.01 -4.27 -7.49
C LEU A 154 4.60 -4.05 -6.09
N ALA A 155 3.81 -4.32 -5.06
CA ALA A 155 4.31 -4.36 -3.70
C ALA A 155 3.89 -5.66 -3.03
N LEU A 156 4.83 -6.28 -2.32
CA LEU A 156 4.60 -7.40 -1.43
C LEU A 156 4.91 -6.97 0.00
N THR A 157 3.90 -6.95 0.86
CA THR A 157 4.03 -6.52 2.25
C THR A 157 3.82 -7.71 3.17
N ILE A 158 4.74 -7.90 4.11
CA ILE A 158 4.58 -8.83 5.23
C ILE A 158 4.40 -7.99 6.48
N SER A 159 3.31 -8.16 7.22
CA SER A 159 3.10 -7.41 8.46
C SER A 159 2.54 -8.25 9.60
N LEU A 160 2.86 -7.81 10.80
CA LEU A 160 2.18 -8.23 12.02
C LEU A 160 1.17 -7.15 12.37
N SER A 161 -0.12 -7.47 12.31
CA SER A 161 -1.22 -6.52 12.45
C SER A 161 -2.06 -6.86 13.69
N PRO A 162 -2.09 -5.98 14.72
CA PRO A 162 -3.04 -6.12 15.80
C PRO A 162 -4.43 -5.66 15.30
N TYR A 163 -5.41 -6.54 15.48
CA TYR A 163 -6.81 -6.30 15.22
C TYR A 163 -7.57 -6.07 16.52
N TRP A 164 -8.37 -5.02 16.53
CA TRP A 164 -9.36 -4.75 17.56
C TRP A 164 -10.74 -5.06 17.00
N PHE A 165 -11.43 -6.00 17.62
CA PHE A 165 -12.80 -6.35 17.26
C PHE A 165 -13.75 -5.72 18.28
N ARG A 166 -14.83 -5.11 17.80
CA ARG A 166 -15.88 -4.52 18.61
C ARG A 166 -17.21 -5.17 18.30
#